data_AF-A0A2V4CGN1-F1
#
_entry.id   AF-A0A2V4CGN1-F1
#
_cell.length_a   1.000
_cell.length_b   1.000
_cell.length_c   1.000
_cell.angle_alpha   90.00
_cell.angle_beta   90.00
_cell.angle_gamma   90.00
#
_symmetry.space_group_name_H-M   'P 1'
#
loop_
_entity.id
_entity.type
_entity.pdbx_description
1 polymer ?
#
loop_
_entity_poly.entity_id
_entity_poly.type
_entity_poly.pdbx_seq_one_letter_code
_entity_poly.pdbx_strand_id
1 'polypeptide(L)' 'MIKINYKIQFVLFAICLFFIGLGIFQMIDQGLKTDVDVFWQISHFVPFIMGAIIFGANIFTKRIEKFR' A
#
# COMPACT_ATOMS: atom_id res chain seq x y z
N MET A 1 2.40 16.28 -5.96
CA MET A 1 1.36 16.20 -4.91
C MET A 1 0.01 15.93 -5.55
N ILE A 2 -0.64 14.83 -5.19
CA ILE A 2 -2.00 14.54 -5.65
C ILE A 2 -2.96 15.51 -4.92
N LYS A 3 -3.73 16.30 -5.68
CA LYS A 3 -4.74 17.23 -5.16
C LYS A 3 -6.02 16.49 -4.72
N ILE A 4 -5.88 15.53 -3.80
CA ILE A 4 -7.01 14.87 -3.12
C ILE A 4 -7.10 15.37 -1.67
N ASN A 5 -8.32 15.38 -1.12
CA ASN A 5 -8.58 15.71 0.28
C ASN A 5 -7.77 14.79 1.21
N TYR A 6 -7.05 15.38 2.17
CA TYR A 6 -6.17 14.64 3.09
C TYR A 6 -6.89 13.51 3.84
N LYS A 7 -8.16 13.70 4.23
CA LYS A 7 -8.96 12.64 4.89
C LYS A 7 -9.17 11.44 3.96
N ILE A 8 -9.47 11.69 2.68
CA ILE A 8 -9.66 10.64 1.67
C ILE A 8 -8.34 9.93 1.38
N GLN A 9 -7.22 10.67 1.30
CA GLN A 9 -5.89 10.07 1.13
C GLN A 9 -5.52 9.15 2.29
N PHE A 10 -5.86 9.51 3.52
CA PHE A 10 -5.64 8.68 4.69
C PHE A 10 -6.46 7.38 4.63
N VAL A 11 -7.73 7.47 4.21
CA VAL A 11 -8.57 6.28 4.00
C VAL A 11 -7.99 5.38 2.91
N LEU A 12 -7.60 5.94 1.76
CA LEU A 12 -6.97 5.17 0.68
C LEU A 12 -5.66 4.52 1.13
N PHE A 13 -4.86 5.23 1.93
CA PHE A 13 -3.65 4.69 2.53
C PHE A 13 -3.94 3.49 3.46
N ALA A 14 -4.95 3.61 4.34
CA ALA A 14 -5.36 2.52 5.21
C ALA A 14 -5.87 1.30 4.42
N ILE A 15 -6.62 1.52 3.34
CA ILE A 15 -7.07 0.46 2.44
C ILE A 15 -5.89 -0.25 1.78
N CYS A 16 -4.89 0.50 1.29
CA CYS A 16 -3.66 -0.10 0.73
C CYS A 16 -2.95 -0.98 1.77
N LEU A 17 -2.79 -0.52 3.00
CA LEU A 17 -2.17 -1.30 4.07
C LEU A 17 -2.96 -2.58 4.39
N PHE A 18 -4.29 -2.50 4.40
CA PHE A 18 -5.16 -3.65 4.63
C PHE A 18 -4.95 -4.74 3.58
N PHE A 19 -4.94 -4.39 2.29
CA PHE A 19 -4.72 -5.35 1.20
C PHE A 19 -3.29 -5.92 1.18
N ILE A 20 -2.29 -5.11 1.54
CA ILE A 20 -0.91 -5.62 1.74
C ILE A 20 -0.90 -6.66 2.86
N GLY A 21 -1.56 -6.37 4.00
CA GLY A 21 -1.68 -7.30 5.12
C GLY A 21 -2.35 -8.61 4.72
N LEU A 22 -3.45 -8.54 3.95
CA LEU A 22 -4.10 -9.73 3.39
C LEU A 22 -3.18 -10.51 2.46
N GLY A 23 -2.45 -9.84 1.58
CA GLY A 23 -1.49 -10.49 0.67
C GLY A 23 -0.38 -11.23 1.42
N ILE A 24 0.19 -10.61 2.46
CA ILE A 24 1.19 -11.24 3.33
C ILE A 24 0.59 -12.43 4.08
N PHE A 25 -0.60 -12.26 4.66
CA PHE A 25 -1.28 -13.33 5.39
C PHE A 25 -1.55 -14.53 4.50
N GLN A 26 -2.04 -14.29 3.28
CA GLN A 26 -2.29 -15.33 2.29
C GLN A 26 -1.00 -16.03 1.83
N MET A 27 0.12 -15.33 1.74
CA MET A 27 1.41 -15.97 1.45
C MET A 27 1.92 -16.87 2.57
N ILE A 28 1.74 -16.44 3.82
CA ILE A 28 2.14 -17.22 4.99
C ILE A 28 1.27 -18.48 5.08
N ASP A 29 -0.03 -18.35 4.86
CA ASP A 29 -1.00 -19.44 4.94
C ASP A 29 -0.86 -20.47 3.81
N GLN A 30 -0.67 -20.02 2.56
CA GLN A 30 -0.56 -20.90 1.39
C GLN A 30 0.85 -21.49 1.20
N GLY A 31 1.84 -21.02 1.97
CA GLY A 31 3.25 -21.33 1.77
C GLY A 31 3.81 -20.64 0.51
N LEU A 32 5.12 -20.38 0.50
CA LEU A 32 5.79 -19.83 -0.68
C LEU A 32 5.71 -20.87 -1.80
N LYS A 33 4.89 -20.62 -2.82
CA LYS A 33 4.89 -21.46 -4.04
C LYS A 33 6.26 -21.37 -4.71
N THR A 34 6.60 -22.30 -5.60
CA THR A 34 7.91 -22.27 -6.28
C THR A 34 7.84 -21.45 -7.57
N ASP A 35 8.90 -20.71 -7.87
CA ASP A 35 9.15 -20.04 -9.15
C ASP A 35 8.09 -19.02 -9.59
N VAL A 36 7.43 -19.26 -10.73
CA VAL A 36 6.59 -18.29 -11.44
C VAL A 36 5.34 -17.90 -10.64
N ASP A 37 4.86 -18.82 -9.79
CA ASP A 37 3.69 -18.60 -8.94
C ASP A 37 3.95 -17.58 -7.84
N VAL A 38 5.19 -17.44 -7.36
CA VAL A 38 5.58 -16.39 -6.39
C VAL A 38 5.44 -15.01 -7.02
N PHE A 39 5.88 -14.87 -8.27
CA PHE A 39 5.81 -13.60 -8.97
C PHE A 39 4.36 -13.18 -9.22
N TRP A 40 3.49 -14.14 -9.56
CA TRP A 40 2.05 -13.91 -9.67
C TRP A 40 1.39 -13.58 -8.33
N GLN A 41 1.78 -14.28 -7.26
CA GLN A 41 1.24 -14.01 -5.93
C GLN A 41 1.65 -12.62 -5.43
N ILE A 42 2.90 -12.21 -5.69
CA ILE A 42 3.42 -10.88 -5.38
C ILE A 42 2.76 -9.78 -6.22
N SER A 43 2.63 -10.00 -7.53
CA SER A 43 2.17 -8.98 -8.47
C SER A 43 0.80 -8.42 -8.12
N HIS A 44 -0.08 -9.24 -7.54
CA HIS A 44 -1.43 -8.84 -7.13
C HIS A 44 -1.46 -7.72 -6.08
N PHE A 45 -0.45 -7.58 -5.24
CA PHE A 45 -0.43 -6.52 -4.22
C PHE A 45 0.66 -5.46 -4.41
N VAL A 46 1.50 -5.56 -5.44
CA VAL A 46 2.42 -4.49 -5.87
C VAL A 46 1.70 -3.14 -6.10
N PRO A 47 0.51 -3.08 -6.74
CA PRO A 47 -0.23 -1.81 -6.88
C PRO A 47 -0.59 -1.18 -5.54
N PHE A 48 -0.89 -1.99 -4.51
CA PHE A 48 -1.18 -1.48 -3.17
C PHE A 48 0.07 -1.00 -2.45
N ILE A 49 1.23 -1.63 -2.66
CA ILE A 49 2.52 -1.14 -2.14
C ILE A 49 2.85 0.23 -2.75
N MET A 50 2.77 0.37 -4.08
CA MET A 50 2.97 1.64 -4.77
C MET A 50 1.97 2.71 -4.28
N GLY A 51 0.70 2.34 -4.13
CA GLY A 51 -0.33 3.20 -3.58
C GLY A 51 -0.01 3.66 -2.15
N ALA A 52 0.40 2.74 -1.27
CA ALA A 52 0.77 3.04 0.11
C ALA A 52 1.96 4.03 0.17
N ILE A 53 2.97 3.85 -0.67
CA ILE A 53 4.12 4.77 -0.75
C ILE A 53 3.67 6.16 -1.19
N ILE A 54 2.86 6.24 -2.26
CA ILE A 54 2.40 7.53 -2.81
C ILE A 54 1.50 8.26 -1.82
N PHE A 55 0.50 7.58 -1.25
CA PHE A 55 -0.42 8.19 -0.29
C PHE A 55 0.29 8.53 1.03
N GLY A 56 1.16 7.66 1.52
CA GLY A 56 1.97 7.89 2.72
C GLY A 56 2.90 9.09 2.57
N ALA A 57 3.65 9.16 1.47
CA ALA A 57 4.52 10.31 1.16
C ALA A 57 3.70 11.61 1.08
N ASN A 58 2.56 11.60 0.38
CA ASN A 58 1.73 12.80 0.23
C ASN A 58 1.10 13.25 1.56
N ILE A 59 0.74 12.31 2.46
CA ILE A 59 0.29 12.59 3.83
C ILE A 59 1.42 13.20 4.65
N PHE A 60 2.62 12.64 4.57
CA PHE A 60 3.79 13.09 5.33
C PHE A 60 4.23 14.49 4.90
N THR A 61 4.32 14.75 3.59
CA THR A 61 4.63 16.07 3.04
C THR A 61 3.59 17.12 3.47
N LYS A 62 2.29 16.83 3.37
CA LYS A 62 1.24 17.75 3.85
C LYS A 62 1.30 17.99 5.35
N ARG A 63 1.69 16.99 6.14
CA ARG A 63 1.92 17.17 7.58
C ARG A 63 3.06 18.15 7.82
N ILE A 64 4.20 17.97 7.14
CA ILE A 64 5.35 18.89 7.24
C ILE A 64 4.98 20.32 6.82
N GLU A 65 4.25 20.51 5.72
CA GLU A 65 3.75 21.84 5.31
C GLU A 65 2.86 22.49 6.36
N LYS A 66 2.05 21.72 7.08
CA LYS A 66 1.18 22.26 8.15
C LYS A 66 1.96 22.69 9.40
N PHE A 67 3.15 22.15 9.63
CA PHE A 67 4.01 22.47 10.77
C PHE A 67 5.10 23.51 10.46
N ARG A 68 5.21 23.94 9.20
CA ARG A 68 6.09 25.02 8.76
C ARG A 68 5.35 26.35 8.77
#